data_AF-A0A080ZYY6-F1
#
_entry.id   AF-A0A080ZYY6-F1
#
_cell.length_a   1.000
_cell.length_b   1.000
_cell.length_c   1.000
_cell.angle_alpha   90.00
_cell.angle_beta   90.00
_cell.angle_gamma   90.00
#
_symmetry.space_group_name_H-M   'P 1'
#
loop_
_entity.id
_entity.type
_entity.pdbx_description
1 polymer ?
#
loop_
_entity_poly.entity_id
_entity_poly.type
_entity_poly.pdbx_seq_one_letter_code
_entity_poly.pdbx_strand_id
1 'polypeptide(L)'
;MKVNMVRKALAIAQASEKALSITKEAKAKLRKVEEERRKQEEERRKQEEEQRRIENMPAKRKRDWNELNKVIEKKRGRDGSTGFSSVEYESLPKRFRPSRENEVTEGPFFDLLHSEVAKTSVDDATLDFIVKVLRTKLLAYKSSEVNETTRVQFMGAIFENVVCMFDEEDRKRDPEDRTQLHIESKMVGQYVKANGTVDFRITRGTKMVCVIEAKDDDFKKGSAQSILGMEVAVDNNNEECVYGVVTNYSGWRFLKRTDEKIEMFRDVIGNDNLRDDVKRVSGRLYAMLAN
;
A
#
# COMPACT_ATOMS: atom_id res chain seq x y z
N MET A 1 -71.44 40.21 4.72
CA MET A 1 -71.04 38.82 4.37
C MET A 1 -69.62 38.69 3.79
N LYS A 2 -69.21 39.48 2.79
CA LYS A 2 -67.89 39.33 2.12
C LYS A 2 -66.65 39.44 3.04
N VAL A 3 -66.63 40.38 3.99
CA VAL A 3 -65.47 40.59 4.90
C VAL A 3 -65.22 39.40 5.83
N ASN A 4 -66.27 38.70 6.27
CA ASN A 4 -66.14 37.53 7.14
C ASN A 4 -65.60 36.31 6.39
N MET A 5 -65.94 36.16 5.10
CA MET A 5 -65.37 35.12 4.24
C MET A 5 -63.88 35.33 3.99
N VAL A 6 -63.45 36.58 3.75
CA VAL A 6 -62.03 36.90 3.50
C VAL A 6 -61.18 36.63 4.75
N ARG A 7 -61.64 37.00 5.94
CA ARG A 7 -60.94 36.69 7.20
C ARG A 7 -60.82 35.19 7.46
N LYS A 8 -61.88 34.43 7.16
CA LYS A 8 -61.88 32.96 7.32
C LYS A 8 -60.92 32.29 6.33
N ALA A 9 -60.89 32.75 5.08
CA ALA A 9 -59.95 32.27 4.06
C ALA A 9 -58.49 32.56 4.43
N LEU A 10 -58.19 33.75 4.96
CA LEU A 10 -56.84 34.13 5.40
C LEU A 10 -56.36 33.25 6.58
N ALA A 11 -57.23 32.99 7.55
CA ALA A 11 -56.91 32.12 8.68
C ALA A 11 -56.63 30.66 8.24
N ILE A 12 -57.38 30.15 7.26
CA ILE A 12 -57.15 28.83 6.67
C ILE A 12 -55.80 28.78 5.93
N ALA A 13 -55.47 29.81 5.15
CA ALA A 13 -54.20 29.88 4.44
C ALA A 13 -53.00 29.90 5.41
N GLN A 14 -53.07 30.71 6.47
CA GLN A 14 -52.04 30.77 7.51
C GLN A 14 -51.88 29.44 8.27
N ALA A 15 -52.99 28.77 8.58
CA ALA A 15 -52.96 27.45 9.21
C ALA A 15 -52.35 26.39 8.28
N SER A 16 -52.66 26.43 6.99
CA SER A 16 -52.10 25.54 5.97
C SER A 16 -50.60 25.74 5.79
N GLU A 17 -50.13 26.99 5.75
CA GLU A 17 -48.70 27.31 5.63
C GLU A 17 -47.91 26.84 6.87
N LYS A 18 -48.47 27.06 8.06
CA LYS A 18 -47.88 26.57 9.32
C LYS A 18 -47.82 25.03 9.35
N ALA A 19 -48.87 24.35 8.92
CA ALA A 19 -48.89 22.88 8.82
C ALA A 19 -47.86 22.36 7.82
N LEU A 20 -47.70 23.04 6.67
CA LEU A 20 -46.69 22.69 5.68
C LEU A 20 -45.25 22.86 6.24
N SER A 21 -45.01 23.94 6.99
CA SER A 21 -43.73 24.19 7.66
C SER A 21 -43.40 23.10 8.68
N ILE A 22 -44.33 22.77 9.58
CA ILE A 22 -44.17 21.69 10.56
C ILE A 22 -43.88 20.35 9.86
N THR A 23 -44.58 20.08 8.76
CA THR A 23 -44.37 18.84 7.98
C THR A 23 -42.98 18.79 7.35
N LYS A 24 -42.46 19.91 6.83
CA LYS A 24 -41.09 20.01 6.31
C LYS A 24 -40.05 19.77 7.40
N GLU A 25 -40.23 20.38 8.58
CA GLU A 25 -39.35 20.16 9.73
C GLU A 25 -39.37 18.71 10.22
N ALA A 26 -40.55 18.10 10.33
CA ALA A 26 -40.69 16.70 10.71
C ALA A 26 -39.98 15.76 9.72
N LYS A 27 -40.14 15.99 8.41
CA LYS A 27 -39.43 15.22 7.36
C LYS A 27 -37.91 15.40 7.45
N ALA A 28 -37.43 16.60 7.72
CA ALA A 28 -36.00 16.85 7.88
C ALA A 28 -35.42 16.14 9.11
N LYS A 29 -36.12 16.15 10.24
CA LYS A 29 -35.74 15.40 11.45
C LYS A 29 -35.72 13.89 11.19
N LEU A 30 -36.74 13.36 10.52
CA LEU A 30 -36.81 11.94 10.20
C LEU A 30 -35.63 11.49 9.31
N ARG A 31 -35.27 12.29 8.29
CA ARG A 31 -34.09 12.01 7.45
C ARG A 31 -32.79 11.97 8.23
N LYS A 32 -32.59 12.88 9.18
CA LYS A 32 -31.39 12.88 10.04
C LYS A 32 -31.31 11.62 10.90
N VAL A 33 -32.43 11.22 11.52
CA VAL A 33 -32.51 9.99 12.32
C VAL A 33 -32.21 8.76 11.45
N GLU A 34 -32.74 8.71 10.22
CA GLU A 34 -32.49 7.60 9.31
C GLU A 34 -31.03 7.55 8.84
N GLU A 35 -30.41 8.70 8.59
CA GLU A 35 -28.99 8.79 8.23
C GLU A 35 -28.07 8.36 9.40
N GLU A 36 -28.38 8.79 10.63
CA GLU A 36 -27.69 8.36 11.84
C GLU A 36 -27.84 6.85 12.08
N ARG A 37 -29.05 6.32 11.91
CA ARG A 37 -29.29 4.87 12.01
C ARG A 37 -28.47 4.10 10.97
N ARG A 38 -28.42 4.58 9.72
CA ARG A 38 -27.63 3.95 8.65
C ARG A 38 -26.14 3.97 8.96
N LYS A 39 -25.62 5.09 9.51
CA LYS A 39 -24.21 5.19 9.95
C LYS A 39 -23.89 4.20 11.08
N GLN A 40 -24.76 4.11 12.09
CA GLN A 40 -24.61 3.16 13.19
C GLN A 40 -24.66 1.70 12.71
N GLU A 41 -25.57 1.39 11.79
CA GLU A 41 -25.67 0.05 11.21
C GLU A 41 -24.43 -0.31 10.37
N GLU A 42 -23.90 0.64 9.60
CA GLU A 42 -22.66 0.46 8.84
C GLU A 42 -21.45 0.27 9.76
N GLU A 43 -21.34 1.05 10.84
CA GLU A 43 -20.27 0.89 11.85
C GLU A 43 -20.35 -0.46 12.55
N ARG A 44 -21.55 -0.88 12.96
CA ARG A 44 -21.76 -2.20 13.57
C ARG A 44 -21.37 -3.32 12.60
N ARG A 45 -21.76 -3.21 11.33
CA ARG A 45 -21.38 -4.20 10.30
C ARG A 45 -19.86 -4.26 10.13
N LYS A 46 -19.17 -3.13 10.07
CA LYS A 46 -17.69 -3.08 9.98
C LYS A 46 -17.03 -3.71 11.21
N GLN A 47 -17.56 -3.48 12.42
CA GLN A 47 -17.05 -4.10 13.64
C GLN A 47 -17.25 -5.62 13.66
N GLU A 48 -18.42 -6.10 13.22
CA GLU A 48 -18.71 -7.53 13.12
C GLU A 48 -17.82 -8.21 12.05
N GLU A 49 -17.61 -7.57 10.91
CA GLU A 49 -16.69 -8.05 9.85
C GLU A 49 -15.24 -8.12 10.35
N GLU A 50 -14.77 -7.09 11.06
CA GLU A 50 -13.43 -7.06 11.64
C GLU A 50 -13.25 -8.12 12.73
N GLN A 51 -14.25 -8.29 13.59
CA GLN A 51 -14.22 -9.32 14.63
C GLN A 51 -14.14 -10.72 14.01
N ARG A 52 -14.95 -11.01 12.98
CA ARG A 52 -14.88 -12.27 12.23
C ARG A 52 -13.53 -12.46 11.55
N ARG A 53 -12.94 -11.41 10.99
CA ARG A 53 -11.58 -11.46 10.41
C ARG A 53 -10.54 -11.83 11.45
N ILE A 54 -10.61 -11.24 12.64
CA ILE A 54 -9.69 -11.52 13.77
C ILE A 54 -9.87 -12.93 14.33
N GLU A 55 -11.09 -13.45 14.35
CA GLU A 55 -11.41 -14.81 14.78
C GLU A 55 -10.87 -15.86 13.79
N ASN A 56 -10.97 -15.57 12.49
CA ASN A 56 -10.47 -16.44 11.43
C ASN A 56 -8.96 -16.27 11.14
N MET A 57 -8.29 -15.32 11.79
CA MET A 57 -6.86 -15.06 11.58
C MET A 57 -6.02 -16.25 12.06
N PRO A 58 -5.00 -16.67 11.28
CA PRO A 58 -4.08 -17.72 11.72
C PRO A 58 -3.47 -17.42 13.09
N ALA A 59 -3.53 -18.39 14.01
CA ALA A 59 -3.10 -18.21 15.39
C ALA A 59 -1.65 -17.74 15.50
N LYS A 60 -0.77 -18.20 14.60
CA LYS A 60 0.62 -17.77 14.53
C LYS A 60 0.74 -16.30 14.14
N ARG A 61 0.08 -15.87 13.06
CA ARG A 61 0.02 -14.47 12.62
C ARG A 61 -0.47 -13.55 13.73
N LYS A 62 -1.54 -13.95 14.43
CA LYS A 62 -2.08 -13.20 15.57
C LYS A 62 -1.07 -13.04 16.71
N ARG A 63 -0.32 -14.10 17.06
CA ARG A 63 0.76 -14.02 18.07
C ARG A 63 1.87 -13.08 17.63
N ASP A 64 2.33 -13.19 16.40
CA ASP A 64 3.43 -12.38 15.88
C ASP A 64 3.04 -10.89 15.81
N TRP A 65 1.81 -10.58 15.39
CA TRP A 65 1.31 -9.20 15.41
C TRP A 65 1.12 -8.67 16.81
N ASN A 66 0.72 -9.50 17.78
CA ASN A 66 0.70 -9.08 19.19
C ASN A 66 2.10 -8.76 19.71
N GLU A 67 3.11 -9.55 19.33
CA GLU A 67 4.51 -9.26 19.69
C GLU A 67 5.01 -7.96 19.03
N LEU A 68 4.76 -7.79 17.73
CA LEU A 68 5.09 -6.57 16.99
C LEU A 68 4.42 -5.34 17.63
N ASN A 69 3.12 -5.43 17.93
CA ASN A 69 2.35 -4.36 18.55
C ASN A 69 2.90 -3.93 19.92
N LYS A 70 3.41 -4.88 20.72
CA LYS A 70 4.07 -4.60 22.01
C LYS A 70 5.39 -3.86 21.82
N VAL A 71 6.18 -4.24 20.82
CA VAL A 71 7.47 -3.58 20.52
C VAL A 71 7.25 -2.12 20.13
N ILE A 72 6.28 -1.86 19.25
CA ILE A 72 6.05 -0.52 18.70
C ILE A 72 5.24 0.39 19.64
N GLU A 73 4.57 -0.17 20.65
CA GLU A 73 3.69 0.55 21.58
C GLU A 73 4.33 1.77 22.24
N LYS A 74 5.62 1.70 22.58
CA LYS A 74 6.33 2.81 23.24
C LYS A 74 6.41 4.09 22.38
N LYS A 75 6.25 3.96 21.06
CA LYS A 75 6.31 5.07 20.09
C LYS A 75 4.93 5.40 19.51
N ARG A 76 3.85 4.84 20.09
CA ARG A 76 2.48 5.02 19.63
C ARG A 76 2.03 6.48 19.81
N GLY A 77 1.46 7.04 18.75
CA GLY A 77 0.86 8.37 18.74
C GLY A 77 -0.52 8.42 19.40
N ARG A 78 -1.12 9.62 19.39
CA ARG A 78 -2.47 9.85 19.93
C ARG A 78 -3.58 9.14 19.15
N ASP A 79 -3.32 8.81 17.89
CA ASP A 79 -4.21 8.04 17.01
C ASP A 79 -4.20 6.53 17.29
N GLY A 80 -3.43 6.09 18.30
CA GLY A 80 -3.32 4.68 18.65
C GLY A 80 -2.43 3.86 17.72
N SER A 81 -1.70 4.50 16.80
CA SER A 81 -0.78 3.86 15.86
C SER A 81 0.65 4.37 15.99
N THR A 82 1.61 3.57 15.53
CA THR A 82 3.03 3.92 15.55
C THR A 82 3.50 4.25 14.14
N GLY A 83 4.08 5.42 13.94
CA GLY A 83 4.60 5.83 12.63
C GLY A 83 5.72 4.89 12.16
N PHE A 84 5.70 4.46 10.89
CA PHE A 84 6.74 3.60 10.30
C PHE A 84 8.13 4.21 10.53
N SER A 85 8.26 5.52 10.33
CA SER A 85 9.50 6.27 10.49
C SER A 85 10.04 6.32 11.91
N SER A 86 9.21 5.98 12.90
CA SER A 86 9.60 5.97 14.30
C SER A 86 10.22 4.64 14.73
N VAL A 87 10.08 3.55 13.98
CA VAL A 87 10.51 2.22 14.43
C VAL A 87 11.96 1.94 14.00
N GLU A 88 12.79 1.53 14.94
CA GLU A 88 14.18 1.13 14.65
C GLU A 88 14.23 -0.32 14.21
N TYR A 89 15.10 -0.62 13.25
CA TYR A 89 15.27 -1.98 12.74
C TYR A 89 15.59 -2.98 13.85
N GLU A 90 16.47 -2.61 14.77
CA GLU A 90 16.92 -3.45 15.87
C GLU A 90 15.83 -3.76 16.89
N SER A 91 14.78 -2.93 16.97
CA SER A 91 13.66 -3.16 17.89
C SER A 91 12.71 -4.25 17.40
N LEU A 92 12.67 -4.52 16.10
CA LEU A 92 11.73 -5.49 15.52
C LEU A 92 11.96 -6.90 16.09
N PRO A 93 10.91 -7.71 16.28
CA PRO A 93 11.08 -9.10 16.69
C PRO A 93 11.92 -9.88 15.66
N LYS A 94 12.61 -10.94 16.10
CA LYS A 94 13.61 -11.65 15.27
C LYS A 94 13.03 -12.16 13.94
N ARG A 95 11.75 -12.59 13.91
CA ARG A 95 11.09 -13.09 12.68
C ARG A 95 10.92 -12.01 11.60
N PHE A 96 10.96 -10.74 11.99
CA PHE A 96 10.85 -9.57 11.12
C PHE A 96 12.20 -8.95 10.78
N ARG A 97 13.34 -9.56 11.16
CA ARG A 97 14.67 -8.97 10.96
C ARG A 97 15.55 -9.82 10.04
N PRO A 98 15.34 -9.79 8.72
CA PRO A 98 16.25 -10.44 7.79
C PRO A 98 17.66 -9.83 7.88
N SER A 99 18.68 -10.64 8.14
CA SER A 99 20.07 -10.16 8.20
C SER A 99 20.83 -10.50 6.93
N ARG A 100 21.97 -9.82 6.71
CA ARG A 100 22.89 -10.12 5.60
C ARG A 100 23.31 -11.58 5.58
N GLU A 101 23.51 -12.15 6.76
CA GLU A 101 23.93 -13.55 6.99
C GLU A 101 22.82 -14.56 6.66
N ASN A 102 21.56 -14.13 6.66
CA ASN A 102 20.39 -14.98 6.40
C ASN A 102 19.69 -14.60 5.09
N GLU A 103 20.45 -14.05 4.13
CA GLU A 103 19.97 -13.86 2.77
C GLU A 103 19.61 -15.23 2.16
N VAL A 104 18.52 -15.26 1.39
CA VAL A 104 18.13 -16.51 0.72
C VAL A 104 19.11 -16.82 -0.41
N THR A 105 19.63 -18.05 -0.42
CA THR A 105 20.47 -18.59 -1.49
C THR A 105 19.82 -19.78 -2.20
N GLU A 106 18.67 -20.23 -1.70
CA GLU A 106 17.88 -21.35 -2.22
C GLU A 106 16.41 -21.21 -1.77
N GLY A 107 15.55 -22.07 -2.33
CA GLY A 107 14.14 -22.16 -1.97
C GLY A 107 13.23 -21.26 -2.79
N PRO A 108 11.90 -21.32 -2.57
CA PRO A 108 10.92 -20.81 -3.52
C PRO A 108 11.06 -19.33 -3.87
N PHE A 109 11.50 -18.49 -2.93
CA PHE A 109 11.73 -17.08 -3.22
C PHE A 109 12.99 -16.84 -4.05
N PHE A 110 14.09 -17.54 -3.73
CA PHE A 110 15.30 -17.49 -4.54
C PHE A 110 15.04 -18.01 -5.96
N ASP A 111 14.32 -19.13 -6.07
CA ASP A 111 13.95 -19.75 -7.34
C ASP A 111 13.08 -18.82 -8.19
N LEU A 112 12.12 -18.11 -7.58
CA LEU A 112 11.30 -17.11 -8.26
C LEU A 112 12.16 -15.99 -8.87
N LEU A 113 13.13 -15.47 -8.12
CA LEU A 113 14.03 -14.39 -8.55
C LEU A 113 15.07 -14.82 -9.61
N HIS A 114 15.20 -16.13 -9.84
CA HIS A 114 16.09 -16.73 -10.86
C HIS A 114 15.31 -17.56 -11.88
N SER A 115 13.98 -17.47 -11.87
CA SER A 115 13.11 -18.20 -12.77
C SER A 115 13.29 -17.76 -14.22
N GLU A 116 12.84 -18.59 -15.16
CA GLU A 116 12.81 -18.19 -16.57
C GLU A 116 11.95 -16.94 -16.79
N VAL A 117 10.82 -16.82 -16.09
CA VAL A 117 10.00 -15.59 -16.11
C VAL A 117 10.81 -14.37 -15.71
N ALA A 118 11.64 -14.45 -14.66
CA ALA A 118 12.49 -13.34 -14.24
C ALA A 118 13.59 -13.00 -15.26
N LYS A 119 14.02 -13.95 -16.11
CA LYS A 119 15.07 -13.73 -17.10
C LYS A 119 14.54 -13.21 -18.45
N THR A 120 13.32 -13.62 -18.82
CA THR A 120 12.80 -13.42 -20.17
C THR A 120 11.62 -12.46 -20.25
N SER A 121 11.03 -12.03 -19.14
CA SER A 121 9.85 -11.15 -19.16
C SER A 121 10.13 -9.79 -19.79
N VAL A 122 11.33 -9.25 -19.59
CA VAL A 122 11.72 -7.94 -20.12
C VAL A 122 12.32 -8.13 -21.52
N ASP A 123 11.51 -7.86 -22.55
CA ASP A 123 11.97 -7.86 -23.93
C ASP A 123 12.97 -6.72 -24.21
N ASP A 124 13.70 -6.82 -25.32
CA ASP A 124 14.75 -5.86 -25.64
C ASP A 124 14.23 -4.46 -25.98
N ALA A 125 13.03 -4.32 -26.53
CA ALA A 125 12.45 -3.01 -26.85
C ALA A 125 12.06 -2.26 -25.56
N THR A 126 11.40 -2.95 -24.64
CA THR A 126 11.06 -2.45 -23.30
C THR A 126 12.34 -2.07 -22.54
N LEU A 127 13.34 -2.94 -22.56
CA LEU A 127 14.62 -2.69 -21.91
C LEU A 127 15.36 -1.48 -22.48
N ASP A 128 15.43 -1.37 -23.81
CA ASP A 128 16.09 -0.25 -24.47
C ASP A 128 15.37 1.08 -24.15
N PHE A 129 14.04 1.07 -24.02
CA PHE A 129 13.28 2.23 -23.56
C PHE A 129 13.63 2.61 -22.12
N ILE A 130 13.61 1.67 -21.17
CA ILE A 130 13.97 1.93 -19.76
C ILE A 130 15.39 2.49 -19.67
N VAL A 131 16.36 1.84 -20.33
CA VAL A 131 17.76 2.26 -20.32
C VAL A 131 17.94 3.63 -20.93
N LYS A 132 17.21 3.96 -22.01
CA LYS A 132 17.22 5.30 -22.60
C LYS A 132 16.73 6.34 -21.59
N VAL A 133 15.61 6.10 -20.91
CA VAL A 133 15.07 7.01 -19.87
C VAL A 133 16.07 7.21 -18.74
N LEU A 134 16.66 6.12 -18.23
CA LEU A 134 17.66 6.18 -17.15
C LEU A 134 18.91 6.95 -17.57
N ARG A 135 19.43 6.72 -18.79
CA ARG A 135 20.57 7.47 -19.34
C ARG A 135 20.25 8.96 -19.48
N THR A 136 19.05 9.32 -19.95
CA THR A 136 18.62 10.72 -20.01
C THR A 136 18.60 11.36 -18.61
N LYS A 137 18.10 10.64 -17.59
CA LYS A 137 18.13 11.12 -16.21
C LYS A 137 19.57 11.26 -15.69
N LEU A 138 20.47 10.30 -15.96
CA LEU A 138 21.89 10.39 -15.59
C LEU A 138 22.61 11.59 -16.23
N LEU A 139 22.19 12.02 -17.43
CA LEU A 139 22.72 13.22 -18.07
C LEU A 139 22.12 14.52 -17.50
N ALA A 140 20.87 14.48 -17.05
CA ALA A 140 20.15 15.65 -16.54
C ALA A 140 20.43 15.94 -15.06
N TYR A 141 20.69 14.90 -14.26
CA TYR A 141 20.92 15.01 -12.82
C TYR A 141 22.39 14.71 -12.49
N LYS A 142 22.93 15.39 -11.46
CA LYS A 142 24.33 15.22 -11.04
C LYS A 142 24.65 13.78 -10.63
N SER A 143 23.72 13.11 -9.95
CA SER A 143 23.73 11.66 -9.68
C SER A 143 22.32 11.20 -9.32
N SER A 144 22.09 9.89 -9.33
CA SER A 144 20.87 9.29 -8.77
C SER A 144 20.76 9.51 -7.25
N GLU A 145 21.87 9.70 -6.55
CA GLU A 145 21.95 9.66 -5.07
C GLU A 145 21.81 11.04 -4.39
N VAL A 146 21.64 12.13 -5.17
CA VAL A 146 21.67 13.52 -4.66
C VAL A 146 20.70 13.76 -3.50
N ASN A 147 19.46 13.32 -3.65
CA ASN A 147 18.43 13.39 -2.62
C ASN A 147 17.31 12.39 -2.93
N GLU A 148 16.40 12.23 -1.98
CA GLU A 148 15.25 11.32 -2.08
C GLU A 148 14.38 11.59 -3.29
N THR A 149 14.02 12.84 -3.53
CA THR A 149 13.20 13.24 -4.68
C THR A 149 13.84 12.85 -6.01
N THR A 150 15.16 12.99 -6.12
CA THR A 150 15.91 12.61 -7.33
C THR A 150 15.95 11.10 -7.47
N ARG A 151 16.25 10.35 -6.39
CA ARG A 151 16.24 8.88 -6.40
C ARG A 151 14.92 8.30 -6.88
N VAL A 152 13.81 8.83 -6.37
CA VAL A 152 12.44 8.46 -6.76
C VAL A 152 12.22 8.59 -8.27
N GLN A 153 12.85 9.57 -8.94
CA GLN A 153 12.74 9.71 -10.41
C GLN A 153 13.41 8.56 -11.18
N PHE A 154 14.51 8.01 -10.69
CA PHE A 154 15.19 6.89 -11.32
C PHE A 154 14.47 5.58 -11.04
N MET A 155 14.05 5.38 -9.78
CA MET A 155 13.29 4.21 -9.36
C MET A 155 11.93 4.13 -10.07
N GLY A 156 11.22 5.26 -10.17
CA GLY A 156 9.94 5.38 -10.85
C GLY A 156 10.03 4.91 -12.31
N ALA A 157 11.10 5.25 -13.03
CA ALA A 157 11.28 4.77 -14.41
C ALA A 157 11.33 3.25 -14.52
N ILE A 158 11.88 2.54 -13.52
CA ILE A 158 11.87 1.08 -13.50
C ILE A 158 10.47 0.56 -13.13
N PHE A 159 9.89 1.06 -12.03
CA PHE A 159 8.60 0.57 -11.53
C PHE A 159 7.44 0.82 -12.50
N GLU A 160 7.38 2.00 -13.10
CA GLU A 160 6.35 2.37 -14.10
C GLU A 160 6.40 1.40 -15.28
N ASN A 161 7.59 1.14 -15.82
CA ASN A 161 7.72 0.25 -16.97
C ASN A 161 7.42 -1.21 -16.61
N VAL A 162 7.87 -1.69 -15.44
CA VAL A 162 7.52 -3.05 -14.99
C VAL A 162 6.01 -3.21 -14.81
N VAL A 163 5.31 -2.22 -14.27
CA VAL A 163 3.84 -2.25 -14.15
C VAL A 163 3.17 -2.23 -15.53
N CYS A 164 3.68 -1.43 -16.47
CA CYS A 164 3.16 -1.39 -17.84
C CYS A 164 3.33 -2.71 -18.60
N MET A 165 4.22 -3.62 -18.18
CA MET A 165 4.34 -4.95 -18.79
C MET A 165 3.09 -5.83 -18.59
N PHE A 166 2.18 -5.45 -17.69
CA PHE A 166 0.90 -6.14 -17.48
C PHE A 166 -0.24 -5.60 -18.36
N ASP A 167 0.01 -4.59 -19.20
CA ASP A 167 -1.00 -3.86 -19.97
C ASP A 167 -1.87 -4.75 -20.87
N GLU A 168 -1.30 -5.77 -21.51
CA GLU A 168 -2.09 -6.68 -22.37
C GLU A 168 -3.16 -7.46 -21.60
N GLU A 169 -2.86 -7.87 -20.36
CA GLU A 169 -3.83 -8.53 -19.48
C GLU A 169 -4.77 -7.51 -18.85
N ASP A 170 -4.23 -6.39 -18.39
CA ASP A 170 -4.97 -5.36 -17.66
C ASP A 170 -5.97 -4.59 -18.52
N ARG A 171 -5.72 -4.46 -19.84
CA ARG A 171 -6.70 -3.90 -20.79
C ARG A 171 -7.99 -4.71 -20.89
N LYS A 172 -7.95 -6.00 -20.52
CA LYS A 172 -9.13 -6.89 -20.51
C LYS A 172 -9.90 -6.80 -19.19
N ARG A 173 -9.34 -6.13 -18.18
CA ARG A 173 -9.92 -5.99 -16.83
C ARG A 173 -10.53 -4.61 -16.64
N ASP A 174 -11.46 -4.53 -15.69
CA ASP A 174 -11.95 -3.24 -15.21
C ASP A 174 -10.79 -2.41 -14.66
N PRO A 175 -10.78 -1.08 -14.84
CA PRO A 175 -9.68 -0.23 -14.40
C PRO A 175 -9.28 -0.42 -12.93
N GLU A 176 -10.25 -0.78 -12.07
CA GLU A 176 -10.05 -1.04 -10.64
C GLU A 176 -9.36 -2.36 -10.32
N ASP A 177 -9.30 -3.31 -11.28
CA ASP A 177 -8.69 -4.64 -11.15
C ASP A 177 -7.29 -4.75 -11.76
N ARG A 178 -6.79 -3.64 -12.31
CA ARG A 178 -5.48 -3.58 -12.99
C ARG A 178 -4.32 -3.60 -12.00
N THR A 179 -3.14 -3.90 -12.52
CA THR A 179 -1.89 -3.66 -11.81
C THR A 179 -1.61 -2.16 -11.82
N GLN A 180 -1.44 -1.57 -10.63
CA GLN A 180 -1.30 -0.11 -10.50
C GLN A 180 -0.15 0.25 -9.57
N LEU A 181 0.66 1.23 -10.00
CA LEU A 181 1.66 1.89 -9.17
C LEU A 181 1.02 3.09 -8.47
N HIS A 182 1.20 3.19 -7.16
CA HIS A 182 0.78 4.34 -6.35
C HIS A 182 2.01 4.96 -5.70
N ILE A 183 2.15 6.27 -5.82
CA ILE A 183 3.27 7.06 -5.27
C ILE A 183 2.83 7.71 -3.95
N GLU A 184 3.73 7.85 -2.97
CA GLU A 184 3.49 8.47 -1.66
C GLU A 184 2.21 7.94 -0.99
N SER A 185 2.17 6.63 -0.78
CA SER A 185 0.95 5.98 -0.35
C SER A 185 0.82 5.88 1.17
N LYS A 186 -0.21 6.52 1.72
CA LYS A 186 -0.55 6.39 3.14
C LYS A 186 -1.15 5.02 3.44
N MET A 187 -0.62 4.37 4.47
CA MET A 187 -1.04 3.05 4.94
C MET A 187 -1.35 3.10 6.43
N VAL A 188 -2.39 2.39 6.83
CA VAL A 188 -2.82 2.24 8.23
C VAL A 188 -3.24 0.80 8.44
N GLY A 189 -2.71 0.16 9.48
CA GLY A 189 -3.15 -1.17 9.89
C GLY A 189 -4.37 -1.12 10.79
N GLN A 190 -5.21 -2.14 10.70
CA GLN A 190 -6.41 -2.32 11.53
C GLN A 190 -6.04 -3.08 12.81
N TYR A 191 -5.37 -4.23 12.67
CA TYR A 191 -4.83 -5.03 13.76
C TYR A 191 -3.38 -4.64 14.08
N VAL A 192 -2.54 -4.45 13.06
CA VAL A 192 -1.17 -3.98 13.21
C VAL A 192 -1.22 -2.49 13.55
N LYS A 193 -0.79 -2.10 14.76
CA LYS A 193 -0.88 -0.73 15.29
C LYS A 193 0.24 0.16 14.76
N ALA A 194 0.37 0.18 13.44
CA ALA A 194 1.35 0.95 12.69
C ALA A 194 0.69 1.73 11.55
N ASN A 195 1.24 2.89 11.24
CA ASN A 195 0.83 3.69 10.09
C ASN A 195 2.03 4.44 9.50
N GLY A 196 1.89 4.90 8.26
CA GLY A 196 2.93 5.72 7.63
C GLY A 196 2.67 5.90 6.15
N THR A 197 3.62 6.55 5.49
CA THR A 197 3.64 6.71 4.05
C THR A 197 4.80 5.90 3.52
N VAL A 198 4.57 5.17 2.44
CA VAL A 198 5.62 4.47 1.68
C VAL A 198 5.82 5.17 0.35
N ASP A 199 7.04 5.16 -0.17
CA ASP A 199 7.38 5.89 -1.40
C ASP A 199 6.59 5.37 -2.60
N PHE A 200 6.48 4.05 -2.71
CA PHE A 200 5.59 3.42 -3.68
C PHE A 200 4.89 2.20 -3.09
N ARG A 201 3.71 1.89 -3.65
CA ARG A 201 3.09 0.57 -3.55
C ARG A 201 2.59 0.12 -4.91
N ILE A 202 2.58 -1.18 -5.12
CA ILE A 202 1.96 -1.80 -6.30
C ILE A 202 0.77 -2.62 -5.84
N THR A 203 -0.36 -2.42 -6.49
CA THR A 203 -1.58 -3.21 -6.27
C THR A 203 -1.90 -4.05 -7.48
N ARG A 204 -2.59 -5.18 -7.27
CA ARG A 204 -3.28 -5.94 -8.30
C ARG A 204 -4.75 -5.95 -7.90
N GLY A 205 -5.55 -5.15 -8.61
CA GLY A 205 -6.86 -4.75 -8.15
C GLY A 205 -6.81 -4.06 -6.79
N THR A 206 -7.66 -4.50 -5.86
CA THR A 206 -7.71 -3.94 -4.49
C THR A 206 -6.61 -4.46 -3.56
N LYS A 207 -5.87 -5.50 -3.95
CA LYS A 207 -4.84 -6.12 -3.12
C LYS A 207 -3.49 -5.43 -3.30
N MET A 208 -2.87 -5.04 -2.20
CA MET A 208 -1.49 -4.53 -2.21
C MET A 208 -0.50 -5.69 -2.31
N VAL A 209 0.25 -5.80 -3.41
CA VAL A 209 1.17 -6.93 -3.65
C VAL A 209 2.62 -6.59 -3.34
N CYS A 210 3.01 -5.31 -3.45
CA CYS A 210 4.37 -4.87 -3.16
C CYS A 210 4.40 -3.50 -2.48
N VAL A 211 5.28 -3.36 -1.49
CA VAL A 211 5.56 -2.10 -0.79
C VAL A 211 7.02 -1.71 -1.01
N ILE A 212 7.29 -0.46 -1.36
CA ILE A 212 8.61 -0.02 -1.80
C ILE A 212 9.04 1.19 -0.99
N GLU A 213 10.24 1.11 -0.45
CA GLU A 213 10.90 2.19 0.29
C GLU A 213 12.18 2.63 -0.43
N ALA A 214 12.20 3.89 -0.85
CA ALA A 214 13.35 4.58 -1.36
C ALA A 214 14.19 5.11 -0.18
N LYS A 215 15.47 4.74 -0.14
CA LYS A 215 16.43 5.24 0.85
C LYS A 215 17.70 5.75 0.21
N ASP A 216 18.47 6.49 0.99
CA ASP A 216 19.88 6.71 0.72
C ASP A 216 20.65 5.42 1.10
N ASP A 217 21.56 5.44 2.07
CA ASP A 217 22.32 4.27 2.47
C ASP A 217 21.81 3.60 3.75
N ASP A 218 20.81 4.19 4.44
CA ASP A 218 20.21 3.57 5.62
C ASP A 218 19.13 2.53 5.24
N PHE A 219 19.60 1.45 4.62
CA PHE A 219 18.73 0.33 4.28
C PHE A 219 18.18 -0.38 5.52
N LYS A 220 18.76 -0.24 6.71
CA LYS A 220 18.18 -0.85 7.93
C LYS A 220 16.88 -0.14 8.27
N LYS A 221 16.90 1.19 8.32
CA LYS A 221 15.71 2.00 8.51
C LYS A 221 14.70 1.79 7.39
N GLY A 222 15.15 1.71 6.14
CA GLY A 222 14.29 1.36 5.00
C GLY A 222 13.64 -0.02 5.13
N SER A 223 14.40 -1.03 5.55
CA SER A 223 13.86 -2.38 5.81
C SER A 223 12.84 -2.37 6.94
N ALA A 224 13.06 -1.61 8.03
CA ALA A 224 12.07 -1.53 9.10
C ALA A 224 10.73 -0.94 8.61
N GLN A 225 10.80 0.13 7.82
CA GLN A 225 9.62 0.80 7.26
C GLN A 225 8.89 -0.08 6.24
N SER A 226 9.63 -0.69 5.30
CA SER A 226 9.07 -1.62 4.30
C SER A 226 8.41 -2.83 4.97
N ILE A 227 9.03 -3.42 6.00
CA ILE A 227 8.47 -4.57 6.72
C ILE A 227 7.18 -4.20 7.47
N LEU A 228 7.13 -3.04 8.12
CA LEU A 228 5.87 -2.56 8.72
C LEU A 228 4.80 -2.33 7.66
N GLY A 229 5.16 -1.74 6.52
CA GLY A 229 4.27 -1.57 5.38
C GLY A 229 3.75 -2.91 4.85
N MET A 230 4.60 -3.93 4.73
CA MET A 230 4.20 -5.28 4.33
C MET A 230 3.24 -5.93 5.33
N GLU A 231 3.48 -5.80 6.64
CA GLU A 231 2.56 -6.35 7.64
C GLU A 231 1.22 -5.60 7.68
N VAL A 232 1.21 -4.29 7.45
CA VAL A 232 -0.02 -3.50 7.26
C VAL A 232 -0.74 -3.90 5.96
N ALA A 233 -0.02 -4.21 4.89
CA ALA A 233 -0.63 -4.71 3.66
C ALA A 233 -1.29 -6.07 3.87
N VAL A 234 -0.63 -6.99 4.59
CA VAL A 234 -1.20 -8.29 4.96
C VAL A 234 -2.44 -8.13 5.84
N ASP A 235 -2.39 -7.20 6.80
CA ASP A 235 -3.54 -6.87 7.65
C ASP A 235 -4.74 -6.43 6.81
N ASN A 236 -4.53 -5.53 5.83
CA ASN A 236 -5.60 -5.02 5.01
C ASN A 236 -6.09 -5.98 3.91
N ASN A 237 -5.18 -6.79 3.34
CA ASN A 237 -5.52 -7.74 2.28
C ASN A 237 -6.06 -9.08 2.81
N ASN A 238 -5.73 -9.44 4.06
CA ASN A 238 -5.85 -10.80 4.60
C ASN A 238 -5.10 -11.87 3.77
N GLU A 239 -3.94 -11.51 3.22
CA GLU A 239 -3.12 -12.36 2.33
C GLU A 239 -1.80 -12.78 3.00
N GLU A 240 -1.33 -14.01 2.78
CA GLU A 240 -0.09 -14.45 3.43
C GLU A 240 1.16 -13.80 2.84
N CYS A 241 1.17 -13.59 1.53
CA CYS A 241 2.34 -13.15 0.78
C CYS A 241 2.19 -11.70 0.31
N VAL A 242 3.11 -10.85 0.76
CA VAL A 242 3.30 -9.49 0.26
C VAL A 242 4.79 -9.29 0.06
N TYR A 243 5.16 -8.62 -1.01
CA TYR A 243 6.54 -8.33 -1.33
C TYR A 243 6.96 -6.95 -0.81
N GLY A 244 8.26 -6.79 -0.59
CA GLY A 244 8.88 -5.52 -0.25
C GLY A 244 10.07 -5.24 -1.14
N VAL A 245 10.35 -3.97 -1.39
CA VAL A 245 11.60 -3.52 -1.98
C VAL A 245 12.16 -2.38 -1.15
N VAL A 246 13.45 -2.45 -0.83
CA VAL A 246 14.20 -1.32 -0.27
C VAL A 246 15.33 -1.03 -1.21
N THR A 247 15.42 0.20 -1.71
CA THR A 247 16.43 0.55 -2.72
C THR A 247 16.89 1.98 -2.60
N ASN A 248 18.14 2.22 -3.00
CA ASN A 248 18.70 3.54 -3.24
C ASN A 248 19.02 3.78 -4.73
N TYR A 249 18.34 3.03 -5.60
CA TYR A 249 18.58 2.85 -7.04
C TYR A 249 19.80 1.99 -7.36
N SER A 250 20.94 2.22 -6.71
CA SER A 250 22.16 1.44 -6.94
C SER A 250 22.08 0.05 -6.30
N GLY A 251 21.67 -0.03 -5.04
CA GLY A 251 21.46 -1.26 -4.27
C GLY A 251 19.98 -1.59 -4.10
N TRP A 252 19.67 -2.88 -4.12
CA TRP A 252 18.30 -3.40 -4.04
C TRP A 252 18.22 -4.51 -3.00
N ARG A 253 17.19 -4.45 -2.15
CA ARG A 253 16.75 -5.54 -1.29
C ARG A 253 15.35 -5.94 -1.67
N PHE A 254 15.20 -7.13 -2.22
CA PHE A 254 13.92 -7.77 -2.45
C PHE A 254 13.53 -8.53 -1.19
N LEU A 255 12.32 -8.28 -0.71
CA LEU A 255 11.76 -8.88 0.49
C LEU A 255 10.53 -9.70 0.12
N LYS A 256 10.34 -10.83 0.78
CA LYS A 256 9.09 -11.60 0.74
C LYS A 256 8.60 -11.85 2.16
N ARG A 257 7.37 -11.44 2.42
CA ARG A 257 6.66 -11.73 3.66
C ARG A 257 6.03 -13.10 3.56
N THR A 258 6.24 -13.94 4.58
CA THR A 258 5.45 -15.16 4.83
C THR A 258 4.99 -15.15 6.30
N ASP A 259 4.11 -16.08 6.70
CA ASP A 259 3.82 -16.23 8.13
C ASP A 259 5.02 -16.77 8.92
N GLU A 260 6.02 -17.37 8.25
CA GLU A 260 7.21 -17.94 8.89
C GLU A 260 8.30 -16.92 9.17
N LYS A 261 8.63 -16.10 8.19
CA LYS A 261 9.73 -15.14 8.25
C LYS A 261 9.59 -14.08 7.16
N ILE A 262 10.41 -13.04 7.27
CA ILE A 262 10.76 -12.18 6.14
C ILE A 262 11.98 -12.78 5.45
N GLU A 263 11.85 -13.11 4.17
CA GLU A 263 12.96 -13.52 3.32
C GLU A 263 13.55 -12.29 2.62
N MET A 264 14.87 -12.29 2.40
CA MET A 264 15.58 -11.18 1.76
C MET A 264 16.56 -11.69 0.72
N PHE A 265 16.62 -11.03 -0.43
CA PHE A 265 17.60 -11.21 -1.48
C PHE A 265 18.14 -9.84 -1.94
N ARG A 266 19.44 -9.72 -2.23
CA ARG A 266 20.08 -8.47 -2.64
C ARG A 266 20.51 -8.49 -4.10
N ASP A 267 20.43 -7.32 -4.73
CA ASP A 267 20.93 -7.09 -6.07
C ASP A 267 21.53 -5.68 -6.17
N VAL A 268 22.22 -5.42 -7.27
CA VAL A 268 22.90 -4.15 -7.55
C VAL A 268 22.69 -3.78 -9.02
N ILE A 269 22.48 -2.49 -9.26
CA ILE A 269 22.64 -1.85 -10.56
C ILE A 269 23.96 -1.08 -10.55
N GLY A 270 24.93 -1.57 -11.31
CA GLY A 270 26.21 -0.92 -11.52
C GLY A 270 26.19 0.01 -12.74
N ASN A 271 27.15 0.93 -12.78
CA ASN A 271 27.29 1.87 -13.90
C ASN A 271 27.84 1.20 -15.17
N ASP A 272 28.71 0.19 -15.01
CA ASP A 272 29.43 -0.43 -16.13
C ASP A 272 28.53 -1.35 -16.97
N ASN A 273 27.54 -1.99 -16.36
CA ASN A 273 26.63 -2.97 -16.99
C ASN A 273 25.16 -2.57 -16.83
N LEU A 274 24.86 -1.27 -16.89
CA LEU A 274 23.52 -0.71 -16.63
C LEU A 274 22.40 -1.48 -17.34
N ARG A 275 22.58 -1.86 -18.62
CA ARG A 275 21.55 -2.55 -19.40
C ARG A 275 21.22 -3.93 -18.81
N ASP A 276 22.23 -4.75 -18.53
CA ASP A 276 22.04 -6.11 -18.04
C ASP A 276 21.54 -6.12 -16.60
N ASP A 277 22.02 -5.16 -15.79
CA ASP A 277 21.56 -5.00 -14.41
C ASP A 277 20.11 -4.54 -14.34
N VAL A 278 19.72 -3.56 -15.17
CA VAL A 278 18.31 -3.11 -15.27
C VAL A 278 17.42 -4.24 -15.76
N LYS A 279 17.87 -5.05 -16.75
CA LYS A 279 17.12 -6.23 -17.20
C LYS A 279 16.86 -7.19 -16.04
N ARG A 280 17.91 -7.52 -15.28
CA ARG A 280 17.86 -8.46 -14.16
C ARG A 280 16.95 -7.97 -13.03
N VAL A 281 17.12 -6.72 -12.60
CA VAL A 281 16.30 -6.12 -11.54
C VAL A 281 14.84 -6.01 -11.97
N SER A 282 14.58 -5.53 -13.18
CA SER A 282 13.21 -5.37 -13.71
C SER A 282 12.52 -6.72 -13.87
N GLY A 283 13.24 -7.73 -14.35
CA GLY A 283 12.71 -9.09 -14.48
C GLY A 283 12.39 -9.74 -13.13
N ARG A 284 13.24 -9.52 -12.11
CA ARG A 284 12.97 -9.94 -10.72
C ARG A 284 11.73 -9.27 -10.13
N LEU A 285 11.59 -7.97 -10.33
CA LEU A 285 10.37 -7.23 -9.95
C LEU A 285 9.14 -7.80 -10.65
N TYR A 286 9.21 -7.99 -11.97
CA TYR A 286 8.12 -8.57 -12.74
C TYR A 286 7.73 -9.95 -12.20
N ALA A 287 8.68 -10.84 -11.94
CA ALA A 287 8.41 -12.18 -11.42
C ALA A 287 7.71 -12.14 -10.04
N MET A 288 8.12 -11.23 -9.14
CA MET A 288 7.42 -11.02 -7.86
C MET A 288 5.98 -10.56 -8.06
N LEU A 289 5.75 -9.67 -9.03
CA LEU A 289 4.42 -9.12 -9.30
C LEU A 289 3.52 -10.03 -10.13
N ALA A 290 4.09 -10.96 -10.89
CA ALA A 290 3.36 -11.92 -11.72
C ALA A 290 2.87 -13.14 -10.93
N ASN A 291 3.57 -13.46 -9.83
CA ASN A 291 3.27 -14.60 -8.95
C ASN A 291 1.92 -14.49 -8.21
#